data_AF-A0A9E2YEF3-F1
#
_entry.id   AF-A0A9E2YEF3-F1
#
_cell.length_a   1.000
_cell.length_b   1.000
_cell.length_c   1.000
_cell.angle_alpha   90.00
_cell.angle_beta   90.00
_cell.angle_gamma   90.00
#
_symmetry.space_group_name_H-M   'P 1'
#
loop_
_entity.id
_entity.type
_entity.pdbx_description
1 polymer ?
#
loop_
_entity_poly.entity_id
_entity_poly.type
_entity_poly.pdbx_seq_one_letter_code
_entity_poly.pdbx_strand_id
1 'polypeptide(L)'
;IATPPKLSRIEARRLQLAAEEGGGIGLLLRSKRAVNEPYAAATRWLVEPARGNQQMRRWKVQLIHGHGGRIGQSVLLEMCRETNLVRAADSLANRSNQTPANPASA
;
A
#
# COMPACT_ATOMS: atom_id res chain seq x y z
N ILE A 1 9.93 13.09 12.00
CA ILE A 1 10.52 12.69 10.70
C ILE A 1 10.52 13.92 9.81
N ALA A 2 11.69 14.45 9.44
CA ALA A 2 11.78 15.58 8.52
C ALA A 2 11.30 15.14 7.13
N THR A 3 10.40 15.91 6.53
CA THR A 3 9.97 15.63 5.15
C THR A 3 11.00 16.27 4.21
N PRO A 4 11.65 15.51 3.32
CA PRO A 4 12.58 16.09 2.37
C PRO A 4 11.84 17.11 1.49
N PRO A 5 12.51 18.19 1.05
CA PRO A 5 11.93 19.12 0.09
C PRO A 5 11.52 18.37 -1.19
N LYS A 6 10.57 18.95 -1.91
CA LYS A 6 10.06 18.38 -3.17
C LYS A 6 11.21 18.18 -4.16
N LEU A 7 11.39 16.94 -4.60
CA LEU A 7 12.41 16.62 -5.60
C LEU A 7 11.97 17.12 -6.98
N SER A 8 12.88 17.80 -7.67
CA SER A 8 12.79 18.05 -9.09
C SER A 8 12.85 16.74 -9.89
N ARG A 9 12.51 16.81 -11.18
CA ARG A 9 12.64 15.67 -12.10
C ARG A 9 14.08 15.15 -12.19
N ILE A 10 15.07 16.05 -12.16
CA ILE A 10 16.49 15.72 -12.23
C ILE A 10 16.92 14.97 -10.96
N GLU A 11 16.55 15.47 -9.78
CA GLU A 11 16.89 14.83 -8.50
C GLU A 11 16.23 13.46 -8.36
N ALA A 12 14.96 13.33 -8.78
CA ALA A 12 14.27 12.04 -8.80
C ALA A 12 14.98 11.03 -9.73
N ARG A 13 15.47 11.47 -10.90
CA ARG A 13 16.24 10.63 -11.81
C ARG A 13 17.60 10.24 -11.23
N ARG A 14 18.31 11.17 -10.58
CA ARG A 14 19.58 10.87 -9.90
C ARG A 14 19.40 9.81 -8.82
N LEU A 15 18.34 9.91 -8.01
CA LEU A 15 18.03 8.91 -6.99
C LEU A 15 17.82 7.51 -7.58
N GLN A 16 17.08 7.41 -8.69
CA GLN A 16 16.88 6.11 -9.34
C GLN A 16 18.18 5.57 -9.95
N LEU A 17 18.98 6.40 -10.62
CA LEU A 17 20.26 5.96 -11.18
C LEU A 17 21.23 5.49 -10.08
N ALA A 18 21.30 6.19 -8.96
CA ALA A 18 22.13 5.79 -7.82
C ALA A 18 21.69 4.43 -7.23
N ALA A 19 20.37 4.18 -7.17
CA ALA A 19 19.85 2.89 -6.72
C ALA A 19 20.20 1.75 -7.71
N GLU A 20 20.11 2.01 -9.02
CA GLU A 20 20.47 1.04 -10.06
C GLU A 20 21.98 0.74 -10.08
N GLU A 21 22.81 1.77 -10.03
CA GLU A 21 24.27 1.64 -10.01
C GLU A 21 24.75 0.91 -8.75
N GLY A 22 24.15 1.20 -7.59
CA GLY A 22 24.44 0.52 -6.33
C GLY A 22 23.81 -0.86 -6.19
N GLY A 23 22.99 -1.31 -7.14
CA GLY A 23 22.27 -2.59 -7.07
C GLY A 23 21.23 -2.66 -5.93
N GLY A 24 20.79 -1.51 -5.41
CA GLY A 24 19.92 -1.39 -4.25
C GLY A 24 18.49 -0.97 -4.59
N ILE A 25 17.72 -0.64 -3.54
CA ILE A 25 16.35 -0.12 -3.67
C ILE A 25 16.31 1.30 -3.12
N GLY A 26 15.85 2.24 -3.96
CA GLY A 26 15.50 3.60 -3.54
C GLY A 26 14.01 3.70 -3.21
N LEU A 27 13.66 4.06 -1.98
CA LEU A 27 12.28 4.27 -1.55
C LEU A 27 12.02 5.76 -1.28
N LEU A 28 10.95 6.30 -1.87
CA LEU A 28 10.50 7.68 -1.64
C LEU A 28 9.06 7.68 -1.13
N LEU A 29 8.89 7.99 0.15
CA LEU A 29 7.57 8.16 0.78
C LEU A 29 7.06 9.58 0.53
N ARG A 30 5.82 9.69 0.02
CA ARG A 30 5.18 10.97 -0.30
C ARG A 30 3.73 10.96 0.14
N SER A 31 3.19 12.15 0.41
CA SER A 31 1.75 12.30 0.66
C SER A 31 0.93 12.00 -0.60
N LYS A 32 -0.33 11.61 -0.43
CA LYS A 32 -1.27 11.36 -1.54
C LYS A 32 -1.41 12.58 -2.47
N ARG A 33 -1.23 13.81 -1.97
CA ARG A 33 -1.30 15.05 -2.75
C ARG A 33 -0.16 15.16 -3.79
N ALA A 34 0.94 14.45 -3.58
CA ALA A 34 2.10 14.46 -4.45
C ALA A 34 2.01 13.46 -5.61
N VAL A 35 0.82 12.88 -5.91
CA VAL A 35 0.67 11.86 -6.96
C VAL A 35 1.07 12.38 -8.35
N ASN A 36 0.89 13.67 -8.62
CA ASN A 36 1.23 14.29 -9.90
C ASN A 36 2.65 14.90 -9.93
N GLU A 37 3.44 14.73 -8.87
CA GLU A 37 4.80 15.26 -8.84
C GLU A 37 5.75 14.42 -9.70
N PRO A 38 6.86 15.03 -10.18
CA PRO A 38 7.88 14.32 -10.94
C PRO A 38 8.34 13.04 -10.23
N TYR A 39 8.58 12.00 -11.01
CA TYR A 39 9.09 10.72 -10.52
C TYR A 39 9.96 10.05 -11.57
N ALA A 40 10.86 9.18 -11.12
CA ALA A 40 11.65 8.29 -11.97
C ALA A 40 11.64 6.84 -11.43
N ALA A 41 10.68 6.51 -10.55
CA ALA A 41 10.59 5.19 -9.92
C ALA A 41 10.08 4.12 -10.91
N ALA A 42 10.68 2.93 -10.86
CA ALA A 42 10.26 1.77 -11.66
C ALA A 42 8.83 1.30 -11.35
N THR A 43 8.39 1.45 -10.09
CA THR A 43 7.01 1.23 -9.68
C THR A 43 6.54 2.34 -8.73
N ARG A 44 5.23 2.59 -8.67
CA ARG A 44 4.61 3.50 -7.72
C ARG A 44 3.38 2.85 -7.12
N TRP A 45 3.23 3.02 -5.81
CA TRP A 45 2.16 2.40 -5.04
C TRP A 45 1.40 3.47 -4.27
N LEU A 46 0.07 3.43 -4.34
CA LEU A 46 -0.79 4.18 -3.44
C LEU A 46 -1.11 3.28 -2.23
N VAL A 47 -0.80 3.77 -1.04
CA VAL A 47 -1.06 3.07 0.22
C VAL A 47 -2.12 3.83 0.99
N GLU A 48 -3.24 3.18 1.28
CA GLU A 48 -4.34 3.74 2.06
C GLU A 48 -4.57 2.88 3.31
N PRO A 49 -4.85 3.49 4.48
CA PRO A 49 -5.22 2.71 5.66
C PRO A 49 -6.52 1.93 5.39
N ALA A 50 -6.58 0.68 5.86
CA ALA A 50 -7.79 -0.13 5.87
C ALA A 50 -8.16 -0.50 7.31
N ARG A 51 -9.44 -0.82 7.54
CA ARG A 51 -9.91 -1.21 8.88
C ARG A 51 -9.23 -2.51 9.33
N GLY A 52 -8.39 -2.40 10.34
CA GLY A 52 -7.81 -3.52 11.09
C GLY A 52 -8.49 -3.69 12.45
N ASN A 53 -7.85 -4.46 13.33
CA ASN A 53 -8.27 -4.64 14.72
C ASN A 53 -7.10 -4.31 15.67
N GLN A 54 -7.23 -4.61 16.96
CA GLN A 54 -6.19 -4.32 17.94
C GLN A 54 -4.87 -5.06 17.66
N GLN A 55 -4.93 -6.26 17.08
CA GLN A 55 -3.76 -7.10 16.80
C GLN A 55 -3.24 -6.95 15.36
N MET A 56 -4.06 -6.50 14.43
CA MET A 56 -3.76 -6.46 12.99
C MET A 56 -3.86 -5.04 12.45
N ARG A 57 -2.78 -4.53 11.85
CA ARG A 57 -2.84 -3.33 10.99
C ARG A 57 -3.14 -3.74 9.57
N ARG A 58 -3.95 -2.96 8.86
CA ARG A 58 -4.30 -3.24 7.46
C ARG A 58 -4.09 -2.03 6.57
N TRP A 59 -3.70 -2.29 5.34
CA TRP A 59 -3.58 -1.27 4.29
C TRP A 59 -4.09 -1.82 2.96
N LYS A 60 -4.74 -0.97 2.18
CA LYS A 60 -4.98 -1.22 0.77
C LYS A 60 -3.80 -0.65 -0.01
N VAL A 61 -3.15 -1.48 -0.81
CA VAL A 61 -1.98 -1.11 -1.61
C VAL A 61 -2.30 -1.30 -3.09
N GLN A 62 -2.28 -0.22 -3.85
CA GLN A 62 -2.63 -0.20 -5.28
C GLN A 62 -1.41 0.14 -6.12
N LEU A 63 -1.15 -0.64 -7.18
CA LEU A 63 -0.12 -0.31 -8.17
C LEU A 63 -0.65 0.81 -9.08
N ILE A 64 -0.09 2.01 -8.99
CA ILE A 64 -0.51 3.16 -9.80
C ILE A 64 0.42 3.45 -10.99
N HIS A 65 1.64 2.89 -10.97
CA HIS A 65 2.57 2.91 -12.10
C HIS A 65 3.55 1.73 -12.00
N GLY A 66 3.90 1.13 -13.13
CA GLY A 66 4.92 0.07 -13.22
C GLY A 66 4.93 -0.54 -14.62
N HIS A 67 5.95 -1.32 -14.93
CA HIS A 67 6.06 -2.04 -16.20
C HIS A 67 5.59 -3.49 -16.03
N GLY A 68 4.75 -3.98 -16.95
CA GLY A 68 4.33 -5.40 -16.98
C GLY A 68 3.38 -5.88 -15.87
N GLY A 69 2.81 -4.98 -15.08
CA GLY A 69 1.93 -5.32 -13.95
C GLY A 69 0.44 -5.01 -14.19
N ARG A 70 -0.43 -5.49 -13.28
CA ARG A 70 -1.86 -5.13 -13.25
C ARG A 70 -2.06 -3.74 -12.64
N ILE A 71 -1.67 -2.69 -13.36
CA ILE A 71 -1.87 -1.29 -12.93
C ILE A 71 -3.36 -1.08 -12.59
N GLY A 72 -3.62 -0.36 -11.50
CA GLY A 72 -4.96 -0.10 -10.98
C GLY A 72 -5.48 -1.20 -10.05
N GLN A 73 -4.90 -2.40 -10.04
CA GLN A 73 -5.28 -3.44 -9.07
C GLN A 73 -4.71 -3.14 -7.69
N SER A 74 -5.42 -3.63 -6.67
CA SER A 74 -5.05 -3.46 -5.27
C SER A 74 -5.01 -4.77 -4.52
N VAL A 75 -4.07 -4.87 -3.58
CA VAL A 75 -4.00 -5.94 -2.58
C VAL A 75 -4.28 -5.36 -1.19
N LEU A 76 -4.93 -6.13 -0.33
CA LEU A 76 -5.00 -5.82 1.10
C LEU A 76 -3.79 -6.46 1.79
N LEU A 77 -2.98 -5.64 2.44
CA LEU A 77 -1.90 -6.12 3.30
C LEU A 77 -2.34 -6.10 4.76
N GLU A 78 -1.95 -7.12 5.49
CA GLU A 78 -2.08 -7.18 6.95
C GLU A 78 -0.70 -7.29 7.58
N MET A 79 -0.53 -6.66 8.75
CA MET A 79 0.63 -6.85 9.60
C MET A 79 0.19 -7.17 11.01
N CYS A 80 0.65 -8.30 11.53
CA CYS A 80 0.48 -8.64 12.95
C CYS A 80 1.35 -7.71 13.80
N ARG A 81 0.77 -7.05 14.80
CA ARG A 81 1.50 -6.09 15.64
C ARG A 81 2.52 -6.75 16.56
N GLU A 82 2.30 -8.00 16.94
CA GLU A 82 3.18 -8.73 17.84
C GLU A 82 4.40 -9.28 17.07
N THR A 83 4.16 -9.94 15.94
CA THR A 83 5.23 -10.62 15.18
C THR A 83 5.82 -9.77 14.06
N ASN A 84 5.22 -8.62 13.74
CA ASN A 84 5.55 -7.77 12.58
C ASN A 84 5.50 -8.49 11.21
N LEU A 85 4.93 -9.70 11.15
CA LEU A 85 4.77 -10.43 9.91
C LEU A 85 3.73 -9.76 9.02
N VAL A 86 4.12 -9.53 7.76
CA VAL A 86 3.27 -8.94 6.73
C VAL A 86 2.79 -10.02 5.77
N ARG A 87 1.50 -10.02 5.45
CA ARG A 87 0.92 -10.92 4.44
C ARG A 87 -0.08 -10.20 3.55
N ALA A 88 -0.26 -10.69 2.33
CA ALA A 88 -1.44 -10.38 1.55
C ALA A 88 -2.64 -11.09 2.18
N ALA A 89 -3.68 -10.34 2.54
CA ALA A 89 -4.95 -10.92 2.90
C ALA A 89 -5.74 -11.22 1.63
N ASP A 90 -6.31 -12.42 1.60
CA ASP A 90 -7.43 -12.68 0.72
C ASP A 90 -8.59 -11.74 1.07
N SER A 91 -9.36 -11.34 0.06
CA SER A 91 -10.59 -10.63 0.29
C SER A 91 -11.56 -11.58 1.00
N LEU A 92 -11.54 -11.57 2.33
CA LEU A 92 -12.51 -12.29 3.15
C LEU A 92 -13.89 -11.74 2.77
N ALA A 93 -14.67 -12.55 2.07
CA ALA A 93 -16.05 -12.23 1.75
C ALA A 93 -16.76 -11.88 3.06
N ASN A 94 -17.41 -10.71 3.08
CA ASN A 94 -18.17 -10.24 4.21
C ASN A 94 -19.34 -11.20 4.40
N ARG A 95 -19.21 -12.21 5.27
CA ARG A 95 -20.35 -13.05 5.67
C ARG A 95 -21.30 -12.09 6.40
N SER A 96 -22.34 -11.64 5.71
CA SER A 96 -23.43 -10.89 6.30
C SER A 96 -23.87 -11.66 7.55
N ASN A 97 -23.82 -11.01 8.71
CA ASN A 97 -24.39 -11.54 9.94
C ASN A 97 -25.85 -11.93 9.67
N GLN A 98 -26.11 -13.20 9.37
CA GLN A 98 -27.46 -13.74 9.45
C GLN A 98 -27.78 -13.76 10.94
N THR A 99 -28.58 -12.79 11.38
CA THR A 99 -29.33 -12.88 12.62
C THR A 99 -30.12 -14.19 12.56
N PRO A 100 -29.88 -15.19 13.44
CA PRO A 100 -30.73 -16.36 13.44
C PRO A 100 -32.16 -15.90 13.77
N ALA A 101 -33.09 -16.15 12.85
CA ALA A 101 -34.51 -15.95 13.09
C ALA A 101 -34.91 -16.86 14.26
N ASN A 102 -35.28 -16.23 15.38
CA ASN A 102 -35.79 -16.93 16.55
C ASN A 102 -37.19 -17.48 16.21
N PRO A 103 -37.46 -18.80 16.32
CA PRO A 103 -38.82 -19.29 16.18
C PRO A 103 -39.56 -19.03 17.50
N ALA A 104 -40.30 -17.92 17.55
CA ALA A 104 -41.27 -17.70 18.61
C ALA A 104 -42.57 -18.43 18.27
N SER A 105 -42.87 -19.43 19.10
CA SER A 105 -44.16 -20.01 19.50
C SER A 105 -45.40 -19.82 18.62
N ALA A 106 -45.99 -20.95 18.22
CA ALA A 106 -47.45 -21.17 18.19
C ALA A 106 -47.73 -22.62 18.59
#